data_AF-A0A924LCX8-F1
#
_entry.id   AF-A0A924LCX8-F1
#
_cell.length_a   1.000
_cell.length_b   1.000
_cell.length_c   1.000
_cell.angle_alpha   90.00
_cell.angle_beta   90.00
_cell.angle_gamma   90.00
#
_symmetry.space_group_name_H-M   'P 1'
#
loop_
_entity.id
_entity.type
_entity.pdbx_description
1 polymer ?
#
loop_
_entity_poly.entity_id
_entity_poly.type
_entity_poly.pdbx_seq_one_letter_code
_entity_poly.pdbx_strand_id
1 'polypeptide(L)'
;MSEASLVVHQGSLDEMTAAMTQAHDTITTQVQSALDKVNAEIAAWSPATTSRAAEMNHQQKLRDGVERLTAALEKVRAALDTVAESARDTEVKNVAIVD
;
A
#
# COMPACT_ATOMS: atom_id res chain seq x y z
N MET A 1 11.66 -15.31 -33.54
CA MET A 1 10.72 -15.01 -32.44
C MET A 1 11.51 -14.27 -31.40
N SER A 2 11.17 -13.01 -31.12
CA SER A 2 11.86 -12.21 -30.09
C SER A 2 11.43 -12.76 -28.74
N GLU A 3 12.27 -13.55 -28.09
CA GLU A 3 12.09 -13.86 -26.67
C GLU A 3 12.02 -12.53 -25.93
N ALA A 4 10.86 -12.25 -25.33
CA ALA A 4 10.74 -11.17 -24.37
C ALA A 4 11.55 -11.58 -23.13
N SER A 5 12.86 -11.39 -23.19
CA SER A 5 13.73 -11.44 -22.01
C SER A 5 13.31 -10.26 -21.15
N LEU A 6 12.49 -10.54 -20.14
CA LEU A 6 12.14 -9.56 -19.13
C LEU A 6 13.44 -9.28 -18.35
N VAL A 7 14.14 -8.20 -18.69
CA VAL A 7 15.32 -7.76 -17.95
C VAL A 7 14.81 -7.10 -16.68
N VAL A 8 14.81 -7.86 -15.58
CA VAL A 8 14.44 -7.36 -14.25
C VAL A 8 15.70 -6.83 -13.58
N HIS A 9 15.73 -5.53 -13.30
CA HIS A 9 16.78 -4.93 -12.48
C HIS A 9 16.34 -4.95 -11.02
N GLN A 10 17.09 -5.65 -10.17
CA GLN A 10 16.80 -5.74 -8.73
C GLN A 10 16.65 -4.36 -8.09
N GLY A 11 17.47 -3.38 -8.50
CA GLY A 11 17.36 -2.00 -8.03
C GLY A 11 16.02 -1.33 -8.36
N SER A 12 15.41 -1.62 -9.52
CA SER A 12 14.08 -1.08 -9.86
C SER A 12 12.97 -1.71 -9.02
N LEU A 13 13.10 -2.98 -8.63
CA LEU A 13 12.16 -3.62 -7.71
C LEU A 13 12.27 -3.02 -6.30
N ASP A 14 13.49 -2.79 -5.81
CA ASP A 14 13.73 -2.15 -4.52
C ASP A 14 13.17 -0.72 -4.49
N GLU A 15 13.38 0.05 -5.55
CA GLU A 15 12.82 1.40 -5.71
C GLU A 15 11.28 1.38 -5.71
N MET A 16 10.67 0.43 -6.41
CA MET A 16 9.21 0.26 -6.42
C MET A 16 8.68 -0.09 -5.03
N THR A 17 9.30 -1.04 -4.33
CA THR A 17 8.92 -1.43 -2.96
C THR A 17 9.06 -0.25 -2.00
N ALA A 18 10.14 0.53 -2.10
CA ALA A 18 10.34 1.73 -1.28
C ALA A 18 9.28 2.80 -1.56
N ALA A 19 9.00 3.10 -2.84
CA ALA A 19 7.99 4.08 -3.23
C ALA A 19 6.58 3.69 -2.76
N MET A 20 6.22 2.40 -2.88
CA MET A 20 4.93 1.90 -2.41
C MET A 20 4.81 1.96 -0.87
N THR A 21 5.89 1.68 -0.15
CA THR A 21 5.95 1.83 1.31
C THR A 21 5.74 3.29 1.71
N GLN A 22 6.45 4.21 1.06
CA GLN A 22 6.34 5.63 1.34
C GLN A 22 4.93 6.17 1.06
N ALA A 23 4.33 5.75 -0.06
CA ALA A 23 2.96 6.12 -0.42
C ALA A 23 1.95 5.61 0.62
N HIS A 24 2.09 4.35 1.06
CA HIS A 24 1.28 3.76 2.12
C HIS A 24 1.32 4.61 3.41
N ASP A 25 2.52 4.91 3.90
CA ASP A 25 2.70 5.61 5.17
C ASP A 25 2.17 7.04 5.08
N THR A 26 2.37 7.70 3.94
CA THR A 26 1.85 9.04 3.67
C THR A 26 0.32 9.06 3.68
N ILE A 27 -0.33 8.13 2.99
CA ILE A 27 -1.80 8.07 2.91
C ILE A 27 -2.39 7.79 4.30
N THR A 28 -1.84 6.82 5.02
CA THR A 28 -2.28 6.46 6.37
C THR A 28 -2.19 7.66 7.31
N THR A 29 -1.05 8.37 7.28
CA THR A 29 -0.83 9.56 8.11
C THR A 29 -1.81 10.68 7.78
N GLN A 30 -2.01 10.97 6.49
CA GLN A 30 -2.91 12.05 6.06
C GLN A 30 -4.37 11.75 6.43
N VAL A 31 -4.82 10.50 6.27
CA VAL A 31 -6.19 10.12 6.64
C VAL A 31 -6.39 10.18 8.15
N GLN A 32 -5.43 9.68 8.93
CA GLN A 32 -5.50 9.78 10.39
C GLN A 32 -5.58 11.24 10.84
N SER A 33 -4.72 12.11 10.28
CA SER A 33 -4.73 13.54 10.60
C SER A 33 -6.06 14.22 10.22
N ALA A 34 -6.66 13.84 9.08
CA ALA A 34 -7.96 14.37 8.67
C ALA A 34 -9.08 13.92 9.64
N LEU A 35 -9.09 12.65 10.05
CA LEU A 35 -10.04 12.13 11.02
C LEU A 35 -9.90 12.82 12.39
N ASP A 36 -8.68 13.05 12.84
CA ASP A 36 -8.42 13.73 14.11
C ASP A 36 -8.90 15.18 14.08
N LYS A 37 -8.69 15.89 12.96
CA LYS A 37 -9.21 17.26 12.76
C LYS A 37 -10.73 17.29 12.80
N VAL A 38 -11.39 16.38 12.08
CA VAL A 38 -12.86 16.27 12.08
C VAL A 38 -13.35 16.01 13.50
N ASN A 39 -12.75 15.05 14.22
CA ASN A 39 -13.09 14.74 15.60
C ASN A 39 -12.95 15.96 16.54
N ALA A 40 -11.91 16.77 16.36
CA ALA A 40 -11.70 17.98 17.15
C ALA A 40 -12.78 19.04 16.87
N GLU A 41 -13.12 19.28 15.60
CA GLU A 41 -14.14 20.27 15.20
C GLU A 41 -15.53 19.90 15.70
N ILE A 42 -15.86 18.61 15.70
CA ILE A 42 -17.18 18.15 16.13
C ILE A 42 -17.25 17.89 17.63
N ALA A 43 -16.15 17.93 18.40
CA ALA A 43 -16.13 17.49 19.80
C ALA A 43 -17.24 18.13 20.69
N ALA A 44 -17.69 19.34 20.34
CA ALA A 44 -18.77 20.06 21.03
C ALA A 44 -20.20 19.68 20.59
N TRP A 45 -20.37 18.88 19.52
CA TRP A 45 -21.69 18.51 19.01
C TRP A 45 -22.33 17.42 19.87
N SER A 46 -23.62 17.60 20.18
CA SER A 46 -24.39 16.60 20.93
C SER A 46 -24.43 15.26 20.19
N PRO A 47 -24.09 14.14 20.85
CA PRO A 47 -24.14 12.80 20.27
C PRO A 47 -25.53 12.36 19.81
N ALA A 48 -26.59 12.98 20.33
CA ALA A 48 -27.98 12.59 20.10
C ALA A 48 -28.57 13.09 18.77
N THR A 49 -27.76 13.73 17.91
CA THR A 49 -28.23 14.28 16.64
C THR A 49 -28.01 13.31 15.47
N THR A 50 -28.96 13.28 14.53
CA THR A 50 -28.84 12.48 13.29
C THR A 50 -27.58 12.82 12.51
N SER A 51 -27.15 14.09 12.52
CA SER A 51 -25.92 14.54 11.88
C SER A 51 -24.67 13.91 12.49
N ARG A 52 -24.61 13.71 13.82
CA ARG A 52 -23.50 13.01 14.47
C ARG A 52 -23.45 11.54 14.04
N ALA A 53 -24.58 10.85 13.99
CA ALA A 53 -24.62 9.46 13.58
C ALA A 53 -24.15 9.25 12.13
N ALA A 54 -24.55 10.15 11.22
CA ALA A 54 -24.10 10.13 9.82
C ALA A 54 -22.59 10.38 9.69
N GLU A 55 -22.07 11.32 10.47
CA GLU A 55 -20.65 11.66 10.53
C GLU A 55 -19.81 10.48 11.03
N MET A 56 -20.18 9.87 12.16
CA MET A 56 -19.50 8.68 12.69
C MET A 56 -19.49 7.52 11.69
N ASN A 57 -20.60 7.31 10.98
CA ASN A 57 -20.70 6.30 9.93
C ASN A 57 -19.74 6.60 8.76
N HIS A 58 -19.64 7.87 8.36
CA HIS A 58 -18.73 8.30 7.30
C HIS A 58 -17.26 8.11 7.71
N GLN A 59 -16.90 8.52 8.94
CA GLN A 59 -15.56 8.26 9.48
C GLN A 59 -15.22 6.77 9.51
N GLN A 60 -16.17 5.93 9.92
CA GLN A 60 -15.94 4.49 9.96
C GLN A 60 -15.68 3.94 8.55
N LYS A 61 -16.49 4.34 7.57
CA LYS A 61 -16.29 3.97 6.16
C LYS A 61 -14.92 4.43 5.63
N LEU A 62 -14.46 5.60 6.06
CA LEU A 62 -13.15 6.12 5.67
C LEU A 62 -12.02 5.23 6.25
N ARG A 63 -12.12 4.88 7.55
CA ARG A 63 -11.17 3.96 8.21
C ARG A 63 -11.16 2.59 7.52
N ASP A 64 -12.33 1.99 7.31
CA ASP A 64 -12.46 0.70 6.61
C ASP A 64 -11.86 0.77 5.18
N GLY A 65 -12.02 1.91 4.50
CA GLY A 65 -11.46 2.14 3.17
C GLY A 65 -9.93 2.19 3.17
N VAL A 66 -9.32 2.85 4.15
CA VAL A 66 -7.87 2.88 4.32
C VAL A 66 -7.32 1.51 4.63
N GLU A 67 -7.94 0.75 5.53
CA GLU A 67 -7.52 -0.62 5.84
C GLU A 67 -7.52 -1.51 4.58
N ARG A 68 -8.55 -1.39 3.73
CA ARG A 68 -8.61 -2.12 2.45
C ARG A 68 -7.51 -1.70 1.49
N LEU A 69 -7.19 -0.40 1.43
CA LEU A 69 -6.11 0.12 0.59
C LEU A 69 -4.75 -0.40 1.07
N THR A 70 -4.49 -0.36 2.38
CA THR A 70 -3.30 -0.94 3.01
C THR A 70 -3.16 -2.42 2.67
N ALA A 71 -4.23 -3.20 2.81
CA ALA A 71 -4.21 -4.62 2.47
C ALA A 71 -3.94 -4.87 0.98
N ALA A 72 -4.40 -3.99 0.08
CA ALA A 72 -4.12 -4.09 -1.35
C ALA A 72 -2.65 -3.77 -1.66
N LEU A 73 -2.09 -2.73 -1.03
CA LEU A 73 -0.67 -2.36 -1.19
C LEU A 73 0.26 -3.48 -0.71
N GLU A 74 -0.09 -4.13 0.40
CA GLU A 74 0.69 -5.26 0.92
C GLU A 74 0.70 -6.46 -0.04
N LYS A 75 -0.43 -6.73 -0.70
CA LYS A 75 -0.49 -7.77 -1.75
C LYS A 75 0.42 -7.46 -2.94
N VAL A 76 0.53 -6.19 -3.32
CA VAL A 76 1.42 -5.79 -4.42
C VAL A 76 2.88 -5.93 -3.99
N ARG A 77 3.25 -5.56 -2.76
CA ARG A 77 4.60 -5.79 -2.23
C ARG A 77 4.98 -7.27 -2.24
N ALA A 78 4.10 -8.14 -1.74
CA ALA A 78 4.34 -9.58 -1.77
C ALA A 78 4.52 -10.13 -3.20
N ALA A 79 3.77 -9.60 -4.17
CA ALA A 79 3.95 -9.96 -5.58
C ALA A 79 5.29 -9.47 -6.14
N LEU A 80 5.74 -8.26 -5.77
CA LEU A 80 7.05 -7.75 -6.16
C LEU A 80 8.19 -8.58 -5.56
N ASP A 81 8.09 -9.00 -4.30
CA ASP A 81 9.07 -9.87 -3.65
C ASP A 81 9.15 -11.23 -4.36
N THR A 82 8.01 -11.79 -4.76
CA THR A 82 7.96 -13.05 -5.54
C THR A 82 8.67 -12.89 -6.89
N VAL A 83 8.48 -11.77 -7.57
CA VAL A 83 9.16 -11.47 -8.84
C VAL A 83 10.66 -11.29 -8.62
N ALA A 84 11.08 -10.63 -7.54
CA ALA A 84 12.48 -10.46 -7.19
C ALA A 84 13.18 -11.81 -6.96
N GLU A 85 12.53 -12.71 -6.19
CA GLU A 85 13.04 -14.04 -5.91
C GLU A 85 13.14 -14.88 -7.19
N SER A 86 12.10 -14.86 -8.03
CA SER A 86 12.14 -15.57 -9.32
C SER A 86 13.23 -15.03 -10.25
N ALA A 87 13.44 -13.71 -10.30
CA ALA A 87 14.49 -13.11 -11.13
C ALA A 87 15.88 -13.54 -10.63
N ARG A 88 16.08 -13.58 -9.31
CA ARG A 88 17.32 -14.03 -8.69
C ARG A 88 17.59 -15.51 -8.97
N ASP A 89 16.57 -16.37 -8.84
CA ASP A 89 16.67 -17.80 -9.14
C ASP A 89 17.03 -18.08 -10.60
N THR A 90 16.44 -17.32 -11.54
CA THR A 90 16.78 -17.41 -12.96
C THR A 90 18.22 -16.99 -13.22
N GLU A 91 18.70 -15.90 -12.59
CA GLU A 91 20.09 -15.45 -12.69
C GLU A 91 21.06 -16.55 -12.21
N VAL A 92 20.84 -17.11 -11.02
CA VAL A 92 21.68 -18.18 -10.44
C VAL A 92 21.71 -19.42 -11.33
N LYS A 93 20.54 -19.86 -11.84
CA LYS A 93 20.45 -21.01 -12.75
C LYS A 93 21.19 -20.77 -14.06
N ASN A 94 21.08 -19.57 -14.62
CA ASN A 94 21.76 -19.24 -15.87
C ASN A 94 23.29 -19.19 -15.67
N VAL A 95 23.79 -18.65 -14.56
CA VAL A 95 25.23 -18.69 -14.23
C VAL A 95 25.73 -20.13 -14.07
N ALA A 96 24.97 -20.99 -13.38
CA ALA A 96 25.34 -22.40 -13.17
C ALA A 96 25.32 -23.28 -14.43
N ILE A 97 24.75 -22.81 -15.55
CA ILE A 97 24.75 -23.51 -16.85
C ILE A 97 25.95 -23.08 -17.72
N VAL A 98 26.54 -21.92 -17.44
CA VAL A 98 27.63 -21.33 -18.23
C VAL A 98 29.02 -21.72 -17.70
N ASP A 99 29.13 -22.14 -16.44
CA ASP A 99 30.30 -22.82 -15.85
C ASP A 99 30.28 -24.34 -16.08
#